data_AF-A0A8I0TWP1-F1
#
_entry.id   AF-A0A8I0TWP1-F1
#
_cell.length_a   1.000
_cell.length_b   1.000
_cell.length_c   1.000
_cell.angle_alpha   90.00
_cell.angle_beta   90.00
_cell.angle_gamma   90.00
#
_symmetry.space_group_name_H-M   'P 1'
#
loop_
_entity.id
_entity.type
_entity.pdbx_description
1 polymer ?
#
loop_
_entity_poly.entity_id
_entity_poly.type
_entity_poly.pdbx_seq_one_letter_code
_entity_poly.pdbx_strand_id
1 'polypeptide(L)'
;MKRLFRRCGHAPGALSPEDRAAVDQFRALLAALRDPQPWTPGQCQDLAVRVGPFVERAHPRPGDDHGPDIIAVALQHPGGSYAPYGARYRKLGWLRCETTTILGAWNPAYEPLTHAAAGRDLPDDVGMAPANYGVHVEARRSDGTGYTLLRIGPYFQTWLASRDADRLNTELAGKAATIVPGFTVTAKAAPFDVSDHESYDNPYETDATVLLAAAIAREVSA
;
A
#
# COMPACT_ATOMS: atom_id res chain seq x y z
N MET A 1 -55.46 -22.03 13.23
CA MET A 1 -54.55 -21.53 14.29
C MET A 1 -53.56 -20.56 13.66
N LYS A 2 -53.63 -19.26 13.97
CA LYS A 2 -52.67 -18.25 13.50
C LYS A 2 -51.36 -18.41 14.28
N ARG A 3 -50.23 -18.66 13.59
CA ARG A 3 -48.89 -18.60 14.19
C ARG A 3 -48.59 -17.13 14.49
N LEU A 4 -48.73 -16.74 15.75
CA LEU A 4 -48.28 -15.44 16.22
C LEU A 4 -46.74 -15.47 16.27
N PHE A 5 -46.10 -14.58 15.51
CA PHE A 5 -44.68 -14.30 15.66
C PHE A 5 -44.44 -13.82 17.10
N ARG A 6 -43.80 -14.66 17.93
CA ARG A 6 -43.30 -14.23 19.24
C ARG A 6 -42.24 -13.16 18.99
N ARG A 7 -42.46 -11.94 19.50
CA ARG A 7 -41.37 -10.97 19.67
C ARG A 7 -40.33 -11.62 20.58
N CYS A 8 -39.09 -11.77 20.11
CA CYS A 8 -37.97 -12.09 21.00
C CYS A 8 -37.84 -10.92 21.99
N GLY A 9 -38.35 -11.12 23.21
CA GLY A 9 -38.20 -10.14 24.29
C GLY A 9 -36.74 -10.04 24.68
N HIS A 10 -36.23 -8.81 24.80
CA HIS A 10 -34.97 -8.56 25.48
C HIS A 10 -35.10 -9.04 26.92
N ALA A 11 -34.09 -9.74 27.46
CA ALA A 11 -34.12 -10.22 28.83
C ALA A 11 -34.43 -9.03 29.77
N PRO A 12 -35.43 -9.13 30.66
CA PRO A 12 -35.71 -8.06 31.60
C PRO A 12 -34.54 -7.94 32.59
N GLY A 13 -33.80 -6.83 32.51
CA GLY A 13 -32.64 -6.52 33.35
C GLY A 13 -31.90 -5.28 32.85
N ALA A 14 -31.10 -4.64 33.70
CA ALA A 14 -30.18 -3.61 33.25
C ALA A 14 -29.16 -4.23 32.27
N LEU A 15 -28.83 -3.51 31.18
CA LEU A 15 -27.80 -3.95 30.24
C LEU A 15 -26.53 -4.30 31.01
N SER A 16 -25.92 -5.43 30.66
CA SER A 16 -24.60 -5.75 31.20
C SER A 16 -23.59 -4.67 30.76
N PRO A 17 -22.46 -4.53 31.48
CA PRO A 17 -21.39 -3.64 31.04
C PRO A 17 -20.91 -3.92 29.61
N GLU A 18 -20.91 -5.20 29.20
CA GLU A 18 -20.53 -5.64 27.85
C GLU A 18 -21.56 -5.19 26.81
N ASP A 19 -22.86 -5.39 27.08
CA ASP A 19 -23.93 -4.94 26.17
C ASP A 19 -23.92 -3.42 26.01
N ARG A 20 -23.65 -2.70 27.10
CA ARG A 20 -23.53 -1.24 27.07
C ARG A 20 -22.36 -0.79 26.21
N ALA A 21 -21.19 -1.43 26.39
CA ALA A 21 -20.01 -1.14 25.58
C ALA A 21 -20.27 -1.40 24.08
N ALA A 22 -20.95 -2.50 23.74
CA ALA A 22 -21.30 -2.81 22.36
C ALA A 22 -22.25 -1.76 21.74
N VAL A 23 -23.26 -1.32 22.49
CA VAL A 23 -24.18 -0.26 22.06
C VAL A 23 -23.45 1.07 21.87
N ASP A 24 -22.54 1.42 22.78
CA ASP A 24 -21.78 2.67 22.70
C ASP A 24 -20.79 2.66 21.54
N GLN A 25 -20.12 1.53 21.26
CA GLN A 25 -19.31 1.32 20.06
C GLN A 25 -20.13 1.48 18.78
N PHE A 26 -21.32 0.86 18.72
CA PHE A 26 -22.21 0.98 17.56
C PHE A 26 -22.67 2.44 17.34
N ARG A 27 -22.99 3.16 18.41
CA ARG A 27 -23.34 4.59 18.33
C ARG A 27 -22.17 5.44 17.83
N ALA A 28 -20.96 5.17 18.32
CA ALA A 28 -19.76 5.87 17.85
C ALA A 28 -19.51 5.62 16.35
N LEU A 29 -19.70 4.39 15.89
CA LEU A 29 -19.62 4.04 14.48
C LEU A 29 -20.64 4.81 13.63
N LEU A 30 -21.91 4.81 14.05
CA LEU A 30 -22.96 5.55 13.34
C LEU A 30 -22.69 7.06 13.30
N ALA A 31 -22.16 7.62 14.38
CA ALA A 31 -21.76 9.03 14.42
C ALA A 31 -20.64 9.33 13.43
N ALA A 32 -19.59 8.51 13.40
CA ALA A 32 -18.47 8.65 12.47
C ALA A 32 -18.91 8.56 11.00
N LEU A 33 -19.82 7.62 10.67
CA LEU A 33 -20.35 7.49 9.32
C LEU A 33 -21.24 8.67 8.90
N ARG A 34 -21.99 9.26 9.85
CA ARG A 34 -22.91 10.35 9.59
C ARG A 34 -22.20 11.69 9.39
N ASP A 35 -21.17 11.93 10.20
CA ASP A 35 -20.41 13.17 10.21
C ASP A 35 -18.91 12.85 10.27
N PRO A 36 -18.33 12.38 9.15
CA PRO A 36 -16.92 12.01 9.12
C PRO A 36 -16.06 13.26 9.31
N GLN A 37 -15.08 13.16 10.21
CA GLN A 37 -14.12 14.24 10.40
C GLN A 37 -13.38 14.51 9.08
N PRO A 38 -13.37 15.76 8.57
CA PRO A 38 -12.68 16.07 7.33
C PRO A 38 -11.19 15.74 7.42
N TRP A 39 -10.68 15.12 6.37
CA TRP A 39 -9.25 14.94 6.20
C TRP A 39 -8.65 16.16 5.50
N THR A 40 -7.58 16.70 6.09
CA THR A 40 -6.78 17.78 5.49
C THR A 40 -5.41 17.23 5.05
N PRO A 41 -5.02 17.43 3.79
CA PRO A 41 -3.67 17.09 3.31
C PRO A 41 -2.57 17.73 4.16
N GLY A 42 -1.46 17.01 4.36
CA GLY A 42 -0.26 17.53 5.04
C GLY A 42 -0.28 17.48 6.58
N GLN A 43 -1.38 17.06 7.21
CA GLN A 43 -1.47 16.97 8.68
C GLN A 43 -0.94 15.65 9.28
N CYS A 44 -0.26 14.80 8.48
CA CYS A 44 0.29 13.49 8.89
C CYS A 44 -0.71 12.61 9.68
N GLN A 45 -2.00 12.75 9.38
CA GLN A 45 -3.07 11.95 9.97
C GLN A 45 -3.45 10.81 9.04
N ASP A 46 -3.73 9.64 9.62
CA ASP A 46 -4.30 8.54 8.88
C ASP A 46 -5.71 8.88 8.39
N LEU A 47 -6.12 8.19 7.34
CA LEU A 47 -7.34 8.44 6.60
C LEU A 47 -8.14 7.15 6.46
N ALA A 48 -9.46 7.31 6.46
CA ALA A 48 -10.41 6.23 6.25
C ALA A 48 -10.72 6.15 4.76
N VAL A 49 -10.38 5.02 4.13
CA VAL A 49 -10.53 4.82 2.69
C VAL A 49 -11.50 3.69 2.41
N ARG A 50 -12.38 3.86 1.42
CA ARG A 50 -13.27 2.80 0.99
C ARG A 50 -12.52 1.79 0.12
N VAL A 51 -12.56 0.51 0.50
CA VAL A 51 -12.05 -0.62 -0.28
C VAL A 51 -13.18 -1.63 -0.47
N GLY A 52 -13.81 -1.59 -1.64
CA GLY A 52 -15.06 -2.33 -1.88
C GLY A 52 -16.14 -1.95 -0.85
N PRO A 53 -16.74 -2.92 -0.14
CA PRO A 53 -17.74 -2.64 0.90
C PRO A 53 -17.14 -2.31 2.28
N PHE A 54 -15.82 -2.33 2.44
CA PHE A 54 -15.12 -2.11 3.71
C PHE A 54 -14.48 -0.72 3.79
N VAL A 55 -14.10 -0.33 5.00
CA VAL A 55 -13.36 0.90 5.30
C VAL A 55 -12.01 0.52 5.87
N GLU A 56 -10.94 0.95 5.21
CA GLU A 56 -9.57 0.67 5.61
C GLU A 56 -8.87 1.91 6.15
N ARG A 57 -8.02 1.69 7.15
CA ARG A 57 -7.07 2.71 7.60
C ARG A 57 -5.95 2.79 6.58
N ALA A 58 -5.64 3.99 6.13
CA ALA A 58 -4.47 4.21 5.28
C ALA A 58 -3.68 5.43 5.75
N HIS A 59 -2.38 5.39 5.50
CA HIS A 59 -1.45 6.46 5.83
C HIS A 59 -1.07 7.20 4.56
N PRO A 60 -1.26 8.53 4.48
CA PRO A 60 -0.82 9.31 3.34
C PRO A 60 0.71 9.37 3.31
N ARG A 61 1.29 9.26 2.11
CA ARG A 61 2.71 9.50 1.90
C ARG A 61 3.00 11.02 1.97
N PRO A 62 3.90 11.49 2.84
CA PRO A 62 4.32 12.88 2.83
C PRO A 62 4.97 13.27 1.50
N GLY A 63 4.67 14.46 0.99
CA GLY A 63 5.32 15.02 -0.19
C GLY A 63 5.01 14.30 -1.52
N ASP A 64 3.85 13.65 -1.63
CA ASP A 64 3.37 13.16 -2.92
C ASP A 64 2.99 14.33 -3.86
N ASP A 65 3.30 14.19 -5.15
CA ASP A 65 3.29 15.26 -6.16
C ASP A 65 2.09 15.18 -7.13
N HIS A 66 1.16 14.25 -6.92
CA HIS A 66 0.10 13.92 -7.87
C HIS A 66 -1.15 14.83 -7.81
N GLY A 67 -1.04 15.99 -7.17
CA GLY A 67 -2.12 16.95 -7.08
C GLY A 67 -3.23 16.54 -6.11
N PRO A 68 -4.40 17.21 -6.15
CA PRO A 68 -5.46 17.01 -5.16
C PRO A 68 -6.37 15.80 -5.44
N ASP A 69 -6.31 15.22 -6.63
CA ASP A 69 -7.27 14.18 -7.06
C ASP A 69 -6.79 12.76 -6.73
N ILE A 70 -5.48 12.54 -6.69
CA ILE A 70 -4.86 11.24 -6.40
C ILE A 70 -3.69 11.45 -5.44
N ILE A 71 -3.66 10.65 -4.38
CA ILE A 71 -2.56 10.64 -3.41
C ILE A 71 -1.99 9.24 -3.24
N ALA A 72 -0.74 9.14 -2.83
CA ALA A 72 -0.12 7.91 -2.42
C ALA A 72 -0.45 7.57 -0.97
N VAL A 73 -0.91 6.35 -0.72
CA VAL A 73 -1.24 5.85 0.63
C VAL A 73 -0.68 4.46 0.85
N ALA A 74 -0.41 4.10 2.10
CA ALA A 74 -0.14 2.73 2.51
C ALA A 74 -1.28 2.25 3.40
N LEU A 75 -1.91 1.12 3.07
CA LEU A 75 -2.92 0.53 3.94
C LEU A 75 -2.27 0.06 5.25
N GLN A 76 -2.94 0.35 6.37
CA GLN A 76 -2.48 -0.01 7.71
C GLN A 76 -3.47 -0.95 8.39
N HIS A 77 -2.94 -1.82 9.25
CA HIS A 77 -3.79 -2.61 10.14
C HIS A 77 -4.47 -1.68 11.16
N PRO A 78 -5.77 -1.86 11.46
CA PRO A 78 -6.50 -0.97 12.38
C PRO A 78 -5.87 -0.90 13.78
N GLY A 79 -5.37 -2.03 14.28
CA GLY A 79 -4.76 -2.18 15.61
C GLY A 79 -3.44 -1.42 15.87
N GLY A 80 -2.93 -0.64 14.92
CA GLY A 80 -1.82 0.29 15.16
C GLY A 80 -0.67 0.22 14.17
N SER A 81 0.21 1.21 14.30
CA SER A 81 1.38 1.41 13.43
C SER A 81 2.45 0.33 13.66
N TYR A 82 3.16 -0.02 12.58
CA TYR A 82 4.29 -0.97 12.44
C TYR A 82 4.01 -2.35 11.87
N ALA A 83 2.75 -2.75 11.68
CA ALA A 83 2.43 -3.86 10.79
C ALA A 83 1.60 -3.34 9.61
N PRO A 84 2.23 -2.79 8.55
CA PRO A 84 1.53 -2.55 7.29
C PRO A 84 1.12 -3.92 6.73
N TYR A 85 -0.05 -4.44 7.12
CA TYR A 85 -0.60 -5.72 6.64
C TYR A 85 0.38 -6.94 6.65
N GLY A 86 1.55 -6.83 7.29
CA GLY A 86 2.80 -7.45 6.81
C GLY A 86 3.13 -8.86 7.29
N ALA A 87 2.21 -9.53 7.99
CA ALA A 87 2.44 -10.91 8.46
C ALA A 87 1.35 -11.90 7.99
N ARG A 88 0.14 -11.42 7.73
CA ARG A 88 -0.98 -12.26 7.25
C ARG A 88 -1.46 -11.89 5.85
N TYR A 89 -1.10 -10.70 5.35
CA TYR A 89 -1.69 -10.14 4.15
C TYR A 89 -0.61 -9.61 3.19
N ARG A 90 -0.98 -9.50 1.91
CA ARG A 90 -0.07 -9.13 0.81
C ARG A 90 0.56 -7.76 1.05
N LYS A 91 1.89 -7.68 0.88
CA LYS A 91 2.64 -6.42 0.77
C LYS A 91 2.21 -5.68 -0.49
N LEU A 92 1.39 -4.65 -0.32
CA LEU A 92 0.88 -3.83 -1.42
C LEU A 92 1.80 -2.64 -1.76
N GLY A 93 2.71 -2.28 -0.84
CA GLY A 93 3.51 -1.06 -0.95
C GLY A 93 2.65 0.20 -0.91
N TRP A 94 3.19 1.30 -1.44
CA TRP A 94 2.40 2.52 -1.68
C TRP A 94 1.39 2.30 -2.82
N LEU A 95 0.18 2.84 -2.63
CA LEU A 95 -0.97 2.72 -3.54
C LEU A 95 -1.47 4.10 -3.96
N ARG A 96 -1.99 4.20 -5.19
CA ARG A 96 -2.67 5.36 -5.75
C ARG A 96 -4.12 5.36 -5.34
N CYS A 97 -4.43 6.22 -4.38
CA CYS A 97 -5.76 6.41 -3.83
C CYS A 97 -6.39 7.65 -4.46
N GLU A 98 -7.52 7.48 -5.14
CA GLU A 98 -8.37 8.60 -5.55
C GLU A 98 -8.96 9.26 -4.32
N THR A 99 -8.87 10.59 -4.21
CA THR A 99 -9.35 11.31 -3.02
C THR A 99 -10.86 11.21 -2.83
N THR A 100 -11.61 10.86 -3.88
CA THR A 100 -13.05 10.55 -3.84
C THR A 100 -13.39 9.29 -3.03
N THR A 101 -12.42 8.40 -2.82
CA THR A 101 -12.59 7.17 -2.02
C THR A 101 -12.33 7.41 -0.52
N ILE A 102 -11.79 8.58 -0.16
CA ILE A 102 -11.50 8.98 1.21
C ILE A 102 -12.79 9.45 1.89
N LEU A 103 -13.14 8.81 3.00
CA LEU A 103 -14.31 9.19 3.81
C LEU A 103 -14.00 10.37 4.74
N GLY A 104 -12.74 10.49 5.18
CA GLY A 104 -12.29 11.49 6.13
C GLY A 104 -11.05 11.01 6.88
N ALA A 105 -10.73 11.68 7.99
CA ALA A 105 -9.68 11.23 8.90
C ALA A 105 -10.05 9.86 9.49
N TRP A 106 -9.05 9.02 9.75
CA TRP A 106 -9.26 7.74 10.40
C TRP A 106 -9.86 7.95 11.80
N ASN A 107 -10.99 7.29 12.06
CA ASN A 107 -11.63 7.22 13.36
C ASN A 107 -11.61 5.76 13.83
N PRO A 108 -11.15 5.44 15.05
CA PRO A 108 -11.19 4.08 15.59
C PRO A 108 -12.58 3.42 15.53
N ALA A 109 -13.65 4.21 15.51
CA ALA A 109 -15.01 3.68 15.33
C ALA A 109 -15.23 2.96 13.99
N TYR A 110 -14.37 3.15 12.98
CA TYR A 110 -14.39 2.42 11.72
C TYR A 110 -13.73 1.04 11.79
N GLU A 111 -12.99 0.71 12.85
CA GLU A 111 -12.31 -0.58 12.98
C GLU A 111 -13.21 -1.80 12.70
N PRO A 112 -14.46 -1.88 13.19
CA PRO A 112 -15.38 -2.98 12.88
C PRO A 112 -15.76 -3.10 11.39
N LEU A 113 -15.50 -2.07 10.58
CA LEU A 113 -15.77 -2.05 9.14
C LEU A 113 -14.56 -2.43 8.28
N THR A 114 -13.45 -2.83 8.88
CA THR A 114 -12.25 -3.28 8.16
C THR A 114 -12.36 -4.74 7.73
N HIS A 115 -11.64 -5.14 6.70
CA HIS A 115 -11.48 -6.57 6.35
C HIS A 115 -10.88 -7.35 7.53
N ALA A 116 -9.90 -6.75 8.21
CA ALA A 116 -9.23 -7.35 9.36
C ALA A 116 -10.21 -7.69 10.50
N ALA A 117 -11.12 -6.78 10.86
CA ALA A 117 -12.13 -7.03 11.88
C ALA A 117 -13.15 -8.10 11.46
N ALA A 118 -13.42 -8.24 10.16
CA ALA A 118 -14.23 -9.32 9.61
C ALA A 118 -13.46 -10.66 9.48
N GLY A 119 -12.18 -10.71 9.86
CA GLY A 119 -11.34 -11.90 9.72
C GLY A 119 -11.07 -12.28 8.26
N ARG A 120 -11.10 -11.30 7.34
CA ARG A 120 -10.90 -11.50 5.90
C ARG A 120 -9.59 -10.91 5.42
N ASP A 121 -9.04 -11.52 4.38
CA ASP A 121 -7.93 -10.95 3.63
C ASP A 121 -8.39 -9.78 2.76
N LEU A 122 -7.44 -8.87 2.46
CA LEU A 122 -7.65 -7.87 1.42
C LEU A 122 -7.84 -8.57 0.07
N PRO A 123 -8.72 -8.06 -0.80
CA PRO A 123 -8.87 -8.59 -2.15
C PRO A 123 -7.58 -8.42 -2.96
N ASP A 124 -7.37 -9.28 -3.95
CA ASP A 124 -6.21 -9.19 -4.86
C ASP A 124 -6.16 -7.85 -5.62
N ASP A 125 -7.34 -7.29 -5.89
CA ASP A 125 -7.56 -5.95 -6.40
C ASP A 125 -8.31 -5.12 -5.35
N VAL A 126 -7.59 -4.15 -4.77
CA VAL A 126 -8.14 -3.19 -3.79
C VAL A 126 -8.72 -1.95 -4.47
N GLY A 127 -8.74 -1.89 -5.80
CA GLY A 127 -9.20 -0.73 -6.57
C GLY A 127 -8.21 0.44 -6.57
N MET A 128 -6.96 0.21 -6.16
CA MET A 128 -5.90 1.21 -6.13
C MET A 128 -4.68 0.66 -6.85
N ALA A 129 -4.22 1.39 -7.87
CA ALA A 129 -3.01 1.01 -8.59
C ALA A 129 -1.77 1.18 -7.70
N PRO A 130 -0.72 0.37 -7.84
CA PRO A 130 0.53 0.61 -7.12
C PRO A 130 1.17 1.97 -7.46
N ALA A 131 1.76 2.63 -6.47
CA ALA A 131 2.55 3.84 -6.65
C ALA A 131 4.04 3.48 -6.82
N ASN A 132 4.53 3.64 -8.05
CA ASN A 132 5.86 3.18 -8.43
C ASN A 132 6.98 4.18 -8.05
N TYR A 133 7.35 4.21 -6.77
CA TYR A 133 8.48 5.01 -6.26
C TYR A 133 9.82 4.28 -6.27
N GLY A 134 9.90 3.06 -6.80
CA GLY A 134 11.15 2.34 -6.97
C GLY A 134 11.48 2.10 -8.43
N VAL A 135 12.72 1.71 -8.69
CA VAL A 135 13.15 1.12 -9.97
C VAL A 135 13.76 -0.24 -9.67
N HIS A 136 13.27 -1.28 -10.35
CA HIS A 136 13.86 -2.61 -10.31
C HIS A 136 14.53 -2.90 -11.65
N VAL A 137 15.79 -3.31 -11.59
CA VAL A 137 16.49 -3.91 -12.72
C VAL A 137 16.39 -5.41 -12.56
N GLU A 138 15.69 -6.06 -13.48
CA GLU A 138 15.44 -7.50 -13.45
C GLU A 138 16.16 -8.21 -14.60
N ALA A 139 16.81 -9.33 -14.28
CA ALA A 139 17.31 -10.28 -15.24
C ALA A 139 16.30 -11.41 -15.40
N ARG A 140 15.78 -11.60 -16.62
CA ARG A 140 14.75 -12.61 -16.94
C ARG A 140 15.20 -13.54 -18.05
N ARG A 141 14.95 -14.83 -17.91
CA ARG A 141 15.08 -15.83 -18.97
C ARG A 141 13.82 -15.89 -19.80
N SER A 142 13.91 -16.51 -20.98
CA SER A 142 12.77 -16.73 -21.88
C SER A 142 11.69 -17.65 -21.29
N ASP A 143 12.04 -18.48 -20.30
CA ASP A 143 11.11 -19.34 -19.55
C ASP A 143 10.35 -18.59 -18.42
N GLY A 144 10.61 -17.29 -18.26
CA GLY A 144 9.96 -16.44 -17.25
C GLY A 144 10.66 -16.43 -15.89
N THR A 145 11.63 -17.32 -15.64
CA THR A 145 12.44 -17.31 -14.42
C THR A 145 13.40 -16.11 -14.42
N GLY A 146 13.79 -15.66 -13.23
CA GLY A 146 14.70 -14.52 -13.12
C GLY A 146 14.82 -13.99 -11.70
N TYR A 147 15.54 -12.89 -11.57
CA TYR A 147 15.85 -12.26 -10.29
C TYR A 147 16.05 -10.75 -10.47
N THR A 148 15.99 -10.03 -9.37
CA THR A 148 16.28 -8.59 -9.33
C THR A 148 17.77 -8.39 -9.11
N LEU A 149 18.44 -7.72 -10.05
CA LEU A 149 19.86 -7.36 -9.99
C LEU A 149 20.11 -6.11 -9.13
N LEU A 150 19.20 -5.14 -9.21
CA LEU A 150 19.32 -3.85 -8.55
C LEU A 150 17.94 -3.31 -8.19
N ARG A 151 17.84 -2.71 -7.00
CA ARG A 151 16.67 -1.97 -6.52
C ARG A 151 17.11 -0.56 -6.19
N ILE A 152 16.48 0.44 -6.81
CA ILE A 152 16.79 1.86 -6.58
C ILE A 152 15.54 2.55 -6.05
N GLY A 153 15.67 3.30 -4.95
CA GLY A 153 14.58 4.06 -4.37
C GLY A 153 14.72 4.29 -2.86
N PRO A 154 13.70 4.88 -2.21
CA PRO A 154 12.52 5.44 -2.84
C PRO A 154 12.83 6.77 -3.56
N TYR A 155 12.21 6.98 -4.71
CA TYR A 155 12.14 8.28 -5.35
C TYR A 155 11.10 9.15 -4.64
N PHE A 156 11.32 10.47 -4.63
CA PHE A 156 10.36 11.42 -4.10
C PHE A 156 9.12 11.57 -5.00
N GLN A 157 9.28 11.38 -6.31
CA GLN A 157 8.26 11.57 -7.35
C GLN A 157 8.30 10.38 -8.32
N THR A 158 7.14 9.85 -8.72
CA THR A 158 7.13 8.60 -9.54
C THR A 158 7.56 8.78 -10.98
N TRP A 159 7.47 10.00 -11.52
CA TRP A 159 8.03 10.29 -12.84
C TRP A 159 9.56 10.22 -12.83
N LEU A 160 10.23 10.49 -11.70
CA LEU A 160 11.69 10.32 -11.58
C LEU A 160 12.07 8.84 -11.66
N ALA A 161 11.33 7.96 -10.99
CA ALA A 161 11.52 6.51 -11.09
C ALA A 161 11.32 6.04 -12.53
N SER A 162 10.27 6.52 -13.21
CA SER A 162 10.01 6.17 -14.61
C SER A 162 11.13 6.66 -15.54
N ARG A 163 11.56 7.92 -15.39
CA ARG A 163 12.67 8.51 -16.15
C ARG A 163 13.96 7.72 -15.95
N ASP A 164 14.29 7.36 -14.72
CA ASP A 164 15.51 6.61 -14.44
C ASP A 164 15.42 5.17 -14.95
N ALA A 165 14.26 4.53 -14.91
CA ALA A 165 14.05 3.24 -15.56
C ALA A 165 14.31 3.32 -17.08
N ASP A 166 13.79 4.36 -17.76
CA ASP A 166 14.04 4.58 -19.19
C ASP A 166 15.53 4.84 -19.48
N ARG A 167 16.18 5.65 -18.64
CA ARG A 167 17.62 5.92 -18.73
C ARG A 167 18.44 4.64 -18.58
N LEU A 168 18.11 3.80 -17.60
CA LEU A 168 18.78 2.51 -17.39
C LEU A 168 18.53 1.55 -18.55
N ASN A 169 17.30 1.48 -19.09
CA ASN A 169 17.02 0.68 -20.28
C ASN A 169 17.84 1.12 -21.49
N THR A 170 18.06 2.43 -21.66
CA THR A 170 18.92 2.96 -22.72
C THR A 170 20.37 2.48 -22.55
N GLU A 171 20.91 2.52 -21.34
CA GLU A 171 22.25 1.99 -21.02
C GLU A 171 22.35 0.48 -21.25
N LEU A 172 21.31 -0.27 -20.87
CA LEU A 172 21.25 -1.73 -21.02
C LEU A 172 21.16 -2.14 -22.50
N ALA A 173 20.41 -1.41 -23.32
CA ALA A 173 20.26 -1.71 -24.74
C ALA A 173 21.61 -1.70 -25.49
N GLY A 174 22.53 -0.80 -25.11
CA GLY A 174 23.89 -0.77 -25.68
C GLY A 174 24.78 -1.95 -25.27
N LYS A 175 24.37 -2.74 -24.26
CA LYS A 175 25.20 -3.75 -23.59
C LYS A 175 24.49 -5.11 -23.44
N ALA A 176 23.31 -5.31 -24.04
CA ALA A 176 22.42 -6.42 -23.73
C ALA A 176 23.05 -7.82 -23.86
N ALA A 177 23.95 -8.03 -24.84
CA ALA A 177 24.62 -9.31 -25.06
C ALA A 177 25.77 -9.62 -24.07
N THR A 178 26.25 -8.62 -23.33
CA THR A 178 27.47 -8.75 -22.50
C THR A 178 27.21 -8.70 -20.99
N ILE A 179 25.99 -8.37 -20.55
CA ILE A 179 25.71 -8.11 -19.13
C ILE A 179 25.50 -9.40 -18.33
N VAL A 180 24.55 -10.26 -18.72
CA VAL A 180 24.32 -11.57 -18.10
C VAL A 180 23.93 -12.58 -19.19
N PRO A 181 24.81 -13.52 -19.56
CA PRO A 181 24.54 -14.47 -20.63
C PRO A 181 23.26 -15.28 -20.38
N GLY A 182 22.37 -15.34 -21.38
CA GLY A 182 21.11 -16.08 -21.30
C GLY A 182 19.97 -15.36 -20.58
N PHE A 183 20.17 -14.12 -20.14
CA PHE A 183 19.13 -13.28 -19.55
C PHE A 183 18.89 -12.03 -20.39
N THR A 184 17.63 -11.61 -20.44
CA THR A 184 17.23 -10.27 -20.86
C THR A 184 17.16 -9.40 -19.61
N VAL A 185 17.96 -8.35 -19.56
CA VAL A 185 17.99 -7.42 -18.43
C VAL A 185 17.20 -6.18 -18.77
N THR A 186 16.25 -5.81 -17.92
CA THR A 186 15.37 -4.65 -18.11
C THR A 186 15.20 -3.89 -16.80
N ALA A 187 15.11 -2.58 -16.89
CA ALA A 187 14.72 -1.71 -15.79
C ALA A 187 13.24 -1.35 -15.90
N LYS A 188 12.53 -1.30 -14.77
CA LYS A 188 11.13 -0.85 -14.74
C LYS A 188 10.85 -0.09 -13.45
N ALA A 189 9.97 0.91 -13.55
CA ALA A 189 9.37 1.50 -12.37
C ALA A 189 8.59 0.42 -11.61
N ALA A 190 8.73 0.39 -10.29
CA ALA A 190 8.22 -0.67 -9.44
C ALA A 190 7.60 -0.09 -8.16
N PRO A 191 6.59 -0.78 -7.59
CA PRO A 191 6.04 -0.41 -6.29
C PRO A 191 7.13 -0.40 -5.22
N PHE A 192 7.10 0.59 -4.35
CA PHE A 192 8.00 0.66 -3.21
C PHE A 192 7.26 0.24 -1.94
N ASP A 193 7.79 -0.75 -1.25
CA ASP A 193 7.35 -1.13 0.10
C ASP A 193 8.35 -0.60 1.13
N VAL A 194 7.84 0.17 2.10
CA VAL A 194 8.64 0.74 3.18
C VAL A 194 9.31 -0.35 4.03
N SER A 195 8.69 -1.53 4.17
CA SER A 195 9.32 -2.62 4.93
C SER A 195 10.59 -3.15 4.29
N ASP A 196 10.74 -2.95 2.98
CA ASP A 196 11.86 -3.46 2.20
C ASP A 196 12.90 -2.37 1.96
N HIS A 197 12.80 -1.21 2.63
CA HIS A 197 13.64 -0.02 2.38
C HIS A 197 15.14 -0.34 2.40
N GLU A 198 15.60 -1.15 3.35
CA GLU A 198 17.02 -1.54 3.47
C GLU A 198 17.55 -2.33 2.25
N SER A 199 16.65 -2.87 1.42
CA SER A 199 17.02 -3.56 0.17
C SER A 199 17.17 -2.64 -1.05
N TYR A 200 16.98 -1.33 -0.90
CA TYR A 200 17.07 -0.36 -1.99
C TYR A 200 18.30 0.55 -1.84
N ASP A 201 18.98 0.78 -2.95
CA ASP A 201 20.02 1.80 -3.06
C ASP A 201 19.37 3.20 -3.21
N ASN A 202 19.94 4.19 -2.53
CA ASN A 202 19.41 5.56 -2.52
C ASN A 202 19.78 6.31 -3.83
N PRO A 203 18.81 6.69 -4.68
CA PRO A 203 19.08 7.38 -5.95
C PRO A 203 19.64 8.79 -5.79
N TYR A 204 19.58 9.36 -4.58
CA TYR A 204 20.04 10.72 -4.29
C TYR A 204 21.49 10.78 -3.81
N GLU A 205 22.05 9.64 -3.41
CA GLU A 205 23.44 9.54 -2.98
C GLU A 205 24.36 9.12 -4.13
N THR A 206 23.88 8.23 -4.99
CA THR A 206 24.67 7.68 -6.11
C THR A 206 23.83 7.66 -7.38
N ASP A 207 24.43 8.09 -8.50
CA ASP A 207 23.76 8.07 -9.81
C ASP A 207 23.34 6.64 -10.19
N ALA A 208 22.11 6.51 -10.72
CA ALA A 208 21.51 5.22 -11.06
C ALA A 208 22.36 4.37 -12.03
N THR A 209 23.08 5.00 -12.96
CA THR A 209 23.94 4.28 -13.91
C THR A 209 25.21 3.74 -13.26
N VAL A 210 25.72 4.44 -12.24
CA VAL A 210 26.85 3.97 -11.42
C VAL A 210 26.41 2.79 -10.55
N LEU A 211 25.23 2.86 -9.94
CA LEU A 211 24.64 1.75 -9.20
C LEU A 211 24.44 0.52 -10.09
N LEU A 212 23.96 0.71 -11.32
CA LEU A 212 23.83 -0.37 -12.30
C LEU A 212 25.18 -1.01 -12.65
N ALA A 213 26.21 -0.20 -12.93
CA ALA A 213 27.54 -0.71 -13.23
C ALA A 213 28.12 -1.54 -12.06
N ALA A 214 27.95 -1.06 -10.82
CA ALA A 214 28.36 -1.78 -9.62
C ALA A 214 27.59 -3.10 -9.44
N ALA A 215 26.28 -3.11 -9.68
CA ALA A 215 25.46 -4.31 -9.61
C ALA A 215 25.90 -5.37 -10.63
N ILE A 216 26.15 -4.96 -11.89
CA ILE A 216 26.65 -5.86 -12.93
C ILE A 216 28.04 -6.40 -12.57
N ALA A 217 28.94 -5.56 -12.06
CA ALA A 217 30.28 -5.99 -11.67
C ALA A 217 30.25 -7.05 -10.55
N ARG A 218 29.33 -6.94 -9.59
CA ARG A 218 29.11 -7.96 -8.56
C ARG A 218 28.64 -9.27 -9.17
N GLU A 219 27.71 -9.22 -10.11
CA GLU A 219 27.16 -10.41 -10.77
C GLU A 219 28.21 -11.16 -11.60
N VAL A 220 29.06 -10.44 -12.33
CA VAL A 220 30.12 -11.05 -13.15
C VAL A 220 31.26 -11.64 -12.29
N SER A 221 31.39 -11.19 -11.05
CA SER A 221 32.42 -11.67 -10.11
C SER A 221 31.95 -12.82 -9.21
N ALA A 222 30.66 -13.14 -9.23
CA ALA A 222 30.04 -14.20 -8.43
C ALA A 222 30.03 -15.54 -9.18
#